data_AF-A0A9P0CF98-F1
#
_entry.id   AF-A0A9P0CF98-F1
#
_cell.length_a   1.000
_cell.length_b   1.000
_cell.length_c   1.000
_cell.angle_alpha   90.00
_cell.angle_beta   90.00
_cell.angle_gamma   90.00
#
_symmetry.space_group_name_H-M   'P 1'
#
loop_
_entity.id
_entity.type
_entity.pdbx_description
1 polymer ?
#
loop_
_entity_poly.entity_id
_entity_poly.type
_entity_poly.pdbx_seq_one_letter_code
_entity_poly.pdbx_strand_id
1 'polypeptide(L)'
;MKMVNIERISEFETLDSQLNFTNYKDLEDFNNKLSDEHYFNKMKLSISLLGGRDLSDSTRKIASLLISHELILKMNWTGVNEKFSLVKLQNILKLIYVSVR
;
A
#
# COMPACT_ATOMS: atom_id res chain seq x y z
N MET A 1 -0.87 -26.70 -16.26
CA MET A 1 -0.24 -25.80 -15.27
C MET A 1 -0.18 -24.32 -15.73
N LYS A 2 -1.16 -23.83 -16.52
CA LYS A 2 -1.24 -22.42 -16.97
C LYS A 2 -2.34 -21.59 -16.27
N MET A 3 -3.26 -22.23 -15.53
CA MET A 3 -4.41 -21.56 -14.89
C MET A 3 -4.02 -20.71 -13.67
N VAL A 4 -3.03 -21.14 -12.88
CA VAL A 4 -2.57 -20.45 -11.67
C VAL A 4 -2.04 -19.04 -11.97
N ASN A 5 -1.53 -18.79 -13.17
CA ASN A 5 -0.95 -17.49 -13.53
C ASN A 5 -2.02 -16.47 -13.95
N ILE A 6 -3.17 -16.94 -14.48
CA ILE A 6 -4.23 -16.05 -14.99
C ILE A 6 -5.07 -15.53 -13.83
N GLU A 7 -5.43 -16.39 -12.87
CA GLU A 7 -6.16 -15.98 -11.66
C GLU A 7 -5.37 -14.94 -10.85
N ARG A 8 -4.06 -15.16 -10.70
CA ARG A 8 -3.17 -14.22 -9.98
C ARG A 8 -3.03 -12.85 -10.66
N ILE A 9 -3.04 -12.80 -11.99
CA ILE A 9 -3.01 -11.53 -12.74
C ILE A 9 -4.34 -10.78 -12.55
N SER A 10 -5.47 -11.49 -12.55
CA SER A 10 -6.78 -10.87 -12.33
C SER A 10 -6.98 -10.33 -10.90
N GLU A 11 -6.45 -11.02 -9.89
CA GLU A 11 -6.42 -10.53 -8.50
C GLU A 11 -5.55 -9.28 -8.34
N PHE A 12 -4.49 -9.15 -9.14
CA PHE A 12 -3.61 -8.00 -9.14
C PHE A 12 -4.26 -6.77 -9.79
N GLU A 13 -4.86 -6.93 -10.98
CA GLU A 13 -5.58 -5.83 -11.67
C GLU A 13 -6.77 -5.31 -10.84
N THR A 14 -7.42 -6.19 -10.08
CA THR A 14 -8.49 -5.79 -9.14
C THR A 14 -7.96 -5.11 -7.87
N LEU A 15 -6.72 -5.40 -7.45
CA LEU A 15 -6.08 -4.70 -6.33
C LEU A 15 -5.64 -3.28 -6.73
N ASP A 16 -5.08 -3.12 -7.92
CA ASP A 16 -4.59 -1.85 -8.48
C ASP A 16 -5.72 -0.82 -8.64
N SER A 17 -6.91 -1.29 -9.00
CA SER A 17 -8.11 -0.45 -9.09
C SER A 17 -8.72 -0.09 -7.72
N GLN A 18 -8.44 -0.84 -6.67
CA GLN A 18 -8.96 -0.60 -5.31
C GLN A 18 -8.02 0.21 -4.41
N LEU A 19 -6.72 0.19 -4.71
CA LEU A 19 -5.68 0.80 -3.92
C LEU A 19 -4.99 1.87 -4.74
N ASN A 20 -5.61 3.05 -4.85
CA ASN A 20 -4.97 4.27 -5.34
C ASN A 20 -5.66 5.47 -4.67
N PHE A 21 -5.26 5.76 -3.44
CA PHE A 21 -5.91 6.79 -2.65
C PHE A 21 -5.49 8.18 -3.12
N THR A 22 -6.48 9.02 -3.45
CA THR A 22 -6.29 10.38 -3.96
C THR A 22 -6.53 11.46 -2.89
N ASN A 23 -7.06 11.07 -1.73
CA ASN A 23 -7.29 11.98 -0.60
C ASN A 23 -6.92 11.33 0.73
N TYR A 24 -6.72 12.17 1.75
CA TYR A 24 -6.26 11.73 3.07
C TYR A 24 -7.28 10.92 3.84
N LYS A 25 -8.56 11.20 3.66
CA LYS A 25 -9.62 10.54 4.42
C LYS A 25 -9.68 9.06 4.06
N ASP A 26 -9.69 8.76 2.77
CA ASP A 26 -9.72 7.36 2.31
C ASP A 26 -8.44 6.61 2.70
N LEU A 27 -7.29 7.29 2.67
CA LEU A 27 -6.01 6.74 3.10
C LEU A 27 -5.98 6.45 4.61
N GLU A 28 -6.57 7.34 5.43
CA GLU A 28 -6.70 7.18 6.88
C GLU A 28 -7.70 6.07 7.23
N ASP A 29 -8.85 6.02 6.55
CA ASP A 29 -9.84 4.96 6.69
C ASP A 29 -9.24 3.59 6.33
N PHE A 30 -8.44 3.52 5.28
CA PHE A 30 -7.69 2.31 4.93
C PHE A 30 -6.66 1.94 6.01
N ASN A 31 -5.88 2.91 6.49
CA ASN A 31 -4.94 2.69 7.61
C ASN A 31 -5.64 2.18 8.87
N ASN A 32 -6.86 2.66 9.15
CA ASN A 32 -7.66 2.18 10.28
C ASN A 32 -8.19 0.77 10.03
N LYS A 33 -8.66 0.43 8.82
CA LYS A 33 -9.06 -0.95 8.47
C LYS A 33 -7.93 -1.95 8.65
N LEU A 34 -6.68 -1.54 8.38
CA LEU A 34 -5.49 -2.37 8.59
C LEU A 34 -5.19 -2.68 10.07
N SER A 35 -5.91 -2.10 11.04
CA SER A 35 -5.81 -2.54 12.43
C SER A 35 -6.46 -3.90 12.68
N ASP A 36 -7.41 -4.31 11.82
CA ASP A 36 -7.98 -5.65 11.85
C ASP A 36 -6.95 -6.67 11.34
N GLU A 37 -6.62 -7.65 12.17
CA GLU A 37 -5.55 -8.62 11.88
C GLU A 37 -5.87 -9.50 10.65
N HIS A 38 -7.14 -9.90 10.50
CA HIS A 38 -7.56 -10.72 9.37
C HIS A 38 -7.44 -9.94 8.06
N TYR A 39 -7.91 -8.71 8.03
CA TYR A 39 -7.76 -7.81 6.89
C TYR A 39 -6.29 -7.50 6.60
N PHE A 40 -5.49 -7.21 7.63
CA PHE A 40 -4.06 -6.95 7.50
C PHE A 40 -3.33 -8.13 6.84
N ASN A 41 -3.59 -9.36 7.30
CA ASN A 41 -2.97 -10.56 6.75
C ASN A 41 -3.38 -10.81 5.31
N LYS A 42 -4.65 -10.57 4.96
CA LYS A 42 -5.13 -10.61 3.57
C LYS A 42 -4.37 -9.61 2.70
N MET A 43 -4.27 -8.35 3.14
CA MET A 43 -3.56 -7.31 2.39
C MET A 43 -2.06 -7.59 2.26
N LYS A 44 -1.43 -8.11 3.32
CA LYS A 44 -0.02 -8.52 3.29
C LYS A 44 0.22 -9.56 2.19
N LEU A 45 -0.63 -10.58 2.11
CA LEU A 45 -0.51 -11.62 1.08
C LEU A 45 -0.65 -10.99 -0.32
N SER A 46 -1.68 -10.18 -0.55
CA SER A 46 -1.91 -9.54 -1.85
C SER A 46 -0.74 -8.62 -2.26
N ILE A 47 -0.20 -7.83 -1.33
CA ILE A 47 0.87 -6.88 -1.61
C ILE A 47 2.23 -7.56 -1.77
N SER A 48 2.50 -8.67 -1.04
CA SER A 48 3.75 -9.42 -1.18
C SER A 48 4.01 -9.94 -2.60
N LEU A 49 2.95 -10.06 -3.41
CA LEU A 49 3.03 -10.49 -4.82
C LEU A 49 3.61 -9.43 -5.75
N LEU A 50 3.56 -8.14 -5.39
CA LEU A 50 4.09 -7.05 -6.23
C LEU A 50 5.59 -7.19 -6.48
N GLY A 51 6.32 -7.69 -5.48
CA GLY A 51 7.76 -7.89 -5.51
C GLY A 51 8.54 -6.68 -6.02
N GLY A 52 9.82 -6.92 -6.32
CA GLY A 52 10.73 -5.92 -6.83
C GLY A 52 12.11 -6.52 -6.96
N ARG A 53 12.99 -5.85 -7.71
CA ARG A 53 14.37 -6.31 -7.87
C ARG A 53 15.17 -6.25 -6.58
N ASP A 54 14.83 -5.27 -5.74
CA ASP A 54 15.43 -5.03 -4.44
C ASP A 54 14.41 -4.41 -3.49
N LEU A 55 14.80 -4.22 -2.23
CA LEU A 55 13.98 -3.61 -1.17
C LEU A 55 13.43 -2.23 -1.57
N SER A 56 14.24 -1.41 -2.24
CA SER A 56 13.86 -0.05 -2.65
C SER A 56 12.82 -0.08 -3.78
N ASP A 57 13.02 -0.95 -4.77
CA ASP A 57 12.08 -1.16 -5.88
C ASP A 57 10.73 -1.67 -5.38
N SER A 58 10.73 -2.69 -4.51
CA SER A 58 9.51 -3.24 -3.90
C SER A 58 8.77 -2.18 -3.08
N THR A 59 9.49 -1.44 -2.22
CA THR A 59 8.90 -0.36 -1.42
C THR A 59 8.26 0.70 -2.29
N ARG A 60 8.93 1.11 -3.39
CA ARG A 60 8.41 2.11 -4.32
C ARG A 60 7.14 1.64 -5.01
N LYS A 61 7.10 0.41 -5.51
CA LYS A 61 5.93 -0.16 -6.18
C LYS A 61 4.72 -0.24 -5.26
N ILE A 62 4.92 -0.71 -4.03
CA ILE A 62 3.85 -0.80 -3.04
C ILE A 62 3.36 0.61 -2.65
N ALA A 63 4.27 1.56 -2.46
CA ALA A 63 3.89 2.93 -2.14
C ALA A 63 3.14 3.61 -3.29
N SER A 64 3.56 3.40 -4.54
CA SER A 64 2.91 3.98 -5.73
C SER A 64 1.56 3.36 -6.05
N LEU A 65 1.35 2.10 -5.65
CA LEU A 65 0.04 1.48 -5.64
C LEU A 65 -0.83 2.24 -4.63
N LEU A 66 -0.48 2.19 -3.34
CA LEU A 66 -1.32 2.71 -2.27
C LEU A 66 -1.62 4.22 -2.38
N ILE A 67 -0.63 5.05 -2.74
CA ILE A 67 -0.73 6.51 -2.62
C ILE A 67 -0.52 7.14 -4.00
N SER A 68 -1.50 7.94 -4.43
CA SER A 68 -1.38 8.67 -5.68
C SER A 68 -0.21 9.65 -5.66
N HIS A 69 0.35 9.93 -6.84
CA HIS A 69 1.44 10.89 -6.98
C HIS A 69 1.07 12.30 -6.46
N GLU A 70 -0.18 12.72 -6.66
CA GLU A 70 -0.64 14.02 -6.17
C GLU A 70 -0.74 14.08 -4.65
N LEU A 71 -1.12 12.96 -4.02
CA LEU A 71 -1.27 12.87 -2.57
C LEU A 71 0.09 12.85 -1.88
N ILE A 72 1.05 12.06 -2.39
CA ILE A 72 2.38 11.93 -1.77
C ILE A 72 3.13 13.27 -1.73
N LEU A 73 2.95 14.14 -2.73
CA LEU A 73 3.57 15.49 -2.76
C LEU A 73 3.11 16.39 -1.62
N LYS A 74 1.89 16.17 -1.13
CA LYS A 74 1.28 16.92 -0.02
C LYS A 74 1.58 16.29 1.35
N MET A 75 2.36 15.21 1.37
CA MET A 75 2.77 14.50 2.58
C MET A 75 4.25 14.72 2.88
N ASN A 76 4.64 14.54 4.14
CA ASN A 76 6.03 14.34 4.54
C ASN A 76 6.07 13.48 5.81
N TRP A 77 7.27 13.20 6.31
CA TRP A 77 7.42 12.32 7.48
C TRP A 77 6.74 12.91 8.74
N THR A 78 7.01 14.18 9.05
CA THR A 78 6.68 14.79 10.34
C THR A 78 5.35 15.57 10.35
N GLY A 79 4.79 15.92 9.20
CA GLY A 79 3.63 16.80 9.05
C GLY A 79 3.93 18.30 9.10
N VAL A 80 5.20 18.71 9.02
CA VAL A 80 5.59 20.13 9.07
C VAL A 80 5.18 20.86 7.78
N ASN A 81 4.92 22.17 7.88
CA ASN A 81 4.45 23.04 6.78
C ASN A 81 3.09 22.61 6.22
N GLU A 82 2.13 22.34 7.11
CA GLU A 82 0.74 22.00 6.77
C GLU A 82 0.60 20.75 5.89
N LYS A 83 1.63 19.90 5.87
CA LYS A 83 1.59 18.61 5.17
C LYS A 83 1.01 17.53 6.05
N PHE A 84 0.45 16.50 5.43
CA PHE A 84 -0.01 15.33 6.17
C PHE A 84 1.19 14.47 6.59
N SER A 85 1.20 14.02 7.85
CA SER A 85 2.30 13.22 8.42
C SER A 85 2.15 11.75 8.08
N LEU A 86 3.16 11.17 7.43
CA LEU A 86 3.23 9.74 7.15
C LEU A 86 3.27 8.88 8.42
N VAL A 87 3.81 9.40 9.53
CA VAL A 87 3.87 8.69 10.83
C VAL A 87 2.47 8.34 11.34
N LYS A 88 1.43 9.10 10.97
CA LYS A 88 0.03 8.77 11.33
C LYS A 88 -0.49 7.51 10.63
N LEU A 89 0.15 7.09 9.54
CA LEU A 89 -0.21 5.91 8.76
C LEU A 89 0.55 4.66 9.20
N GLN A 90 0.64 4.44 10.51
CA GLN A 90 1.46 3.38 11.11
C GLN A 90 1.14 1.97 10.59
N ASN A 91 -0.12 1.65 10.30
CA ASN A 91 -0.49 0.32 9.83
C ASN A 91 -0.13 0.14 8.36
N ILE A 92 -0.23 1.19 7.55
CA ILE A 92 0.27 1.19 6.17
C ILE A 92 1.79 1.05 6.16
N LEU A 93 2.51 1.81 6.99
CA LEU A 93 3.97 1.69 7.11
C LEU A 93 4.38 0.28 7.55
N LYS A 94 3.67 -0.30 8.53
CA LYS A 94 3.85 -1.68 8.96
C LYS A 94 3.60 -2.65 7.81
N LEU A 95 2.52 -2.47 7.05
CA LEU A 95 2.16 -3.31 5.91
C LEU A 95 3.26 -3.29 4.84
N ILE A 96 3.75 -2.11 4.46
CA ILE A 96 4.86 -1.97 3.51
C ILE A 96 6.08 -2.73 4.02
N TYR A 97 6.48 -2.48 5.27
CA TYR A 97 7.67 -3.09 5.88
C TYR A 97 7.63 -4.62 5.93
N VAL A 98 6.49 -5.20 6.32
CA VAL A 98 6.34 -6.67 6.41
C VAL A 98 6.10 -7.34 5.05
N SER A 99 5.80 -6.56 4.00
CA SER A 99 5.59 -7.09 2.65
C SER A 99 6.89 -7.16 1.84
N VAL A 100 7.93 -6.45 2.29
CA VAL A 100 9.26 -6.43 1.66
C VAL A 100 10.32 -7.25 2.41
N ARG A 101 9.95 -7.84 3.55
CA ARG A 101 10.79 -8.74 4.37
C ARG A 101 10.23 -10.15 4.35
#